data_AF-A0A7I8EL23-F1
#
_entry.id   AF-A0A7I8EL23-F1
#
_cell.length_a   1.000
_cell.length_b   1.000
_cell.length_c   1.000
_cell.angle_alpha   90.00
_cell.angle_beta   90.00
_cell.angle_gamma   90.00
#
_symmetry.space_group_name_H-M   'P 1'
#
loop_
_entity.id
_entity.type
_entity.pdbx_description
1 polymer ?
#
loop_
_entity_poly.entity_id
_entity_poly.type
_entity_poly.pdbx_seq_one_letter_code
_entity_poly.pdbx_strand_id
1 'polypeptide(L)'
;MESRQEIEMYFASLDEAIGKQSELKDSKVQTYVYGGGALIGHQMEHRKSTQDIDVVFLNVPDSANPDQMTQALFKAVRSVAKKHRLAWEWFNDSANAVNDFRDMMPQPELEPWFEGNHLQVLLLSKRCLLGMKLMAGRRKDDQDIEVLLEDLQIETREQAQALVDQFIPDRQRQEIDKLSRTLDELF
;
A
#
# COMPACT_ATOMS: atom_id res chain seq x y z
N MET A 1 6.31 2.57 13.78
CA MET A 1 7.30 1.86 12.95
C MET A 1 8.13 2.92 12.26
N GLU A 2 9.44 2.85 12.39
CA GLU A 2 10.36 3.99 12.21
C GLU A 2 11.37 3.79 11.07
N SER A 3 11.45 2.63 10.43
CA SER A 3 12.30 2.48 9.24
C SER A 3 11.90 1.32 8.35
N ARG A 4 12.36 1.35 7.08
CA ARG A 4 12.22 0.22 6.15
C ARG A 4 12.78 -1.09 6.72
N GLN A 5 13.95 -1.04 7.36
CA GLN A 5 14.58 -2.21 7.97
C GLN A 5 13.74 -2.76 9.13
N GLU A 6 13.14 -1.88 9.93
CA GLU A 6 12.26 -2.29 11.02
C GLU A 6 10.99 -2.97 10.49
N ILE A 7 10.40 -2.43 9.41
CA ILE A 7 9.25 -3.04 8.74
C ILE A 7 9.62 -4.42 8.16
N GLU A 8 10.77 -4.55 7.51
CA GLU A 8 11.26 -5.83 6.98
C GLU A 8 11.48 -6.87 8.09
N MET A 9 11.93 -6.44 9.28
CA MET A 9 12.01 -7.31 10.47
C MET A 9 10.61 -7.78 10.91
N TYR A 10 9.59 -6.91 10.86
CA TYR A 10 8.21 -7.31 11.16
C TYR A 10 7.65 -8.27 10.10
N PHE A 11 7.98 -8.07 8.82
CA PHE A 11 7.62 -9.00 7.75
C PHE A 11 8.27 -10.37 7.93
N ALA A 12 9.55 -10.44 8.30
CA ALA A 12 10.19 -11.69 8.66
C ALA A 12 9.51 -12.36 9.86
N SER A 13 9.14 -11.59 10.88
CA SER A 13 8.40 -12.13 12.03
C SER A 13 6.97 -12.57 11.66
N LEU A 14 6.35 -11.97 10.65
CA LEU A 14 5.04 -12.34 10.13
C LEU A 14 5.11 -13.60 9.28
N ASP A 15 6.14 -13.74 8.42
CA ASP A 15 6.44 -14.95 7.66
C ASP A 15 6.53 -16.18 8.59
N GLU A 16 7.30 -16.08 9.67
CA GLU A 16 7.41 -17.14 10.69
C GLU A 16 6.07 -17.42 11.39
N ALA A 17 5.26 -16.39 11.63
CA ALA A 17 3.98 -16.53 12.31
C ALA A 17 2.91 -17.15 11.41
N ILE A 18 2.95 -16.88 10.10
CA ILE A 18 2.12 -17.51 9.06
C ILE A 18 2.45 -19.00 8.96
N GLY A 19 3.74 -19.36 8.89
CA GLY A 19 4.16 -20.77 8.83
C GLY A 19 3.76 -21.63 10.05
N LYS A 20 3.33 -20.99 11.15
CA LYS A 20 2.78 -21.65 12.34
C LYS A 20 1.26 -21.84 12.29
N GLN A 21 0.56 -21.25 11.32
CA GLN A 21 -0.87 -21.48 11.13
C GLN A 21 -1.08 -22.69 10.22
N SER A 22 -1.84 -23.68 10.70
CA SER A 22 -2.18 -24.88 9.94
C SER A 22 -2.84 -24.57 8.60
N GLU A 23 -3.71 -23.55 8.60
CA GLU A 23 -4.53 -23.12 7.48
C GLU A 23 -3.70 -22.43 6.37
N LEU A 24 -2.48 -21.97 6.69
CA LEU A 24 -1.60 -21.25 5.77
C LEU A 24 -0.27 -21.97 5.50
N LYS A 25 -0.03 -23.13 6.12
CA LYS A 25 1.28 -23.79 6.13
C LYS A 25 1.85 -24.07 4.74
N ASP A 26 0.99 -24.45 3.80
CA ASP A 26 1.38 -24.77 2.41
C ASP A 26 1.06 -23.62 1.44
N SER A 27 0.69 -22.45 1.97
CA SER A 27 0.35 -21.26 1.19
C SER A 27 1.42 -20.18 1.34
N LYS A 28 1.71 -19.49 0.25
CA LYS A 28 2.49 -18.25 0.28
C LYS A 28 1.55 -17.07 0.18
N VAL A 29 1.30 -16.38 1.29
CA VAL A 29 0.48 -15.17 1.33
C VAL A 29 1.15 -14.09 0.49
N GLN A 30 0.43 -13.56 -0.49
CA GLN A 30 0.90 -12.49 -1.37
C GLN A 30 0.12 -11.22 -1.10
N THR A 31 0.83 -10.11 -0.97
CA THR A 31 0.24 -8.81 -0.72
C THR A 31 1.05 -7.69 -1.39
N TYR A 32 0.42 -6.54 -1.60
CA TYR A 32 1.17 -5.30 -1.84
C TYR A 32 0.81 -4.23 -0.83
N VAL A 33 1.82 -3.42 -0.50
CA VAL A 33 1.71 -2.26 0.39
C VAL A 33 1.42 -1.02 -0.45
N TYR A 34 0.50 -0.19 0.05
CA TYR A 34 0.20 1.13 -0.52
C TYR A 34 0.30 2.21 0.57
N GLY A 35 -0.06 3.45 0.21
CA GLY A 35 -0.12 4.55 1.18
C GLY A 35 1.24 4.93 1.78
N GLY A 36 1.25 5.29 3.07
CA GLY A 36 2.44 5.75 3.77
C GLY A 36 3.53 4.68 3.92
N GLY A 37 3.12 3.41 4.15
CA GLY A 37 4.04 2.28 4.23
C GLY A 37 4.83 2.08 2.93
N ALA A 38 4.19 2.32 1.78
CA ALA A 38 4.85 2.19 0.49
C ALA A 38 5.89 3.29 0.24
N LEU A 39 5.65 4.52 0.70
CA LEU A 39 6.65 5.61 0.63
C LEU A 39 7.90 5.29 1.46
N ILE A 40 7.73 4.65 2.62
CA ILE A 40 8.87 4.16 3.43
C ILE A 40 9.58 3.01 2.71
N GLY A 41 8.82 2.11 2.09
CA GLY A 41 9.36 1.07 1.22
C GLY A 41 10.25 1.64 0.12
N HIS A 42 9.82 2.72 -0.53
CA HIS A 42 10.61 3.46 -1.53
C HIS A 42 11.76 4.31 -0.96
N GLN A 43 11.98 4.25 0.36
CA GLN A 43 13.04 4.99 1.07
C GLN A 43 12.98 6.51 0.86
N MET A 44 11.78 7.08 0.77
CA MET A 44 11.62 8.53 0.59
C MET A 44 12.03 9.26 1.88
N GLU A 45 13.04 10.15 1.79
CA GLU A 45 13.73 10.71 2.96
C GLU A 45 12.82 11.48 3.94
N HIS A 46 11.76 12.11 3.43
CA HIS A 46 10.80 12.87 4.23
C HIS A 46 9.80 11.99 4.99
N ARG A 47 9.64 10.72 4.58
CA ARG A 47 8.76 9.74 5.23
C ARG A 47 9.58 8.78 6.09
N LYS A 48 9.80 9.18 7.34
CA LYS A 48 10.60 8.40 8.31
C LYS A 48 9.79 7.38 9.11
N SER A 49 8.48 7.51 9.20
CA SER A 49 7.69 6.61 10.04
C SER A 49 6.24 6.48 9.59
N THR A 50 5.63 5.34 9.90
CA THR A 50 4.20 5.08 9.74
C THR A 50 3.66 4.38 10.99
N GLN A 51 2.37 4.54 11.25
CA GLN A 51 1.68 3.88 12.35
C GLN A 51 1.30 2.44 11.99
N ASP A 52 1.03 2.21 10.71
CA ASP A 52 0.51 0.99 10.12
C ASP A 52 1.03 0.78 8.68
N ILE A 53 0.85 -0.45 8.20
CA ILE A 53 1.10 -0.89 6.83
C ILE A 53 -0.26 -1.26 6.24
N ASP A 54 -0.75 -0.39 5.35
CA ASP A 54 -1.95 -0.65 4.57
C ASP A 54 -1.62 -1.62 3.43
N VAL A 55 -2.40 -2.69 3.32
CA VAL A 55 -2.15 -3.75 2.37
C VAL A 55 -3.36 -4.15 1.56
N VAL A 56 -3.11 -4.73 0.39
CA VAL A 56 -4.10 -5.49 -0.38
C VAL A 56 -3.64 -6.93 -0.48
N PHE A 57 -4.49 -7.87 -0.08
CA PHE A 57 -4.23 -9.30 -0.27
C PHE A 57 -4.50 -9.71 -1.72
N LEU A 58 -3.59 -10.50 -2.30
CA LEU A 58 -3.68 -10.94 -3.69
C LEU A 58 -4.26 -12.34 -3.84
N ASN A 59 -4.05 -13.20 -2.85
CA ASN A 59 -4.41 -14.62 -2.91
C ASN A 59 -5.05 -15.16 -1.63
N VAL A 60 -5.50 -14.26 -0.75
CA VAL A 60 -6.29 -14.56 0.44
C VAL A 60 -7.49 -13.60 0.45
N PRO A 61 -8.69 -14.02 0.88
CA PRO A 61 -9.82 -13.11 1.02
C PRO A 61 -9.50 -11.95 1.98
N ASP A 62 -10.15 -10.81 1.75
CA ASP A 62 -10.02 -9.65 2.63
C ASP A 62 -10.93 -9.74 3.88
N SER A 63 -10.71 -8.81 4.80
CA SER A 63 -11.41 -8.74 6.08
C SER A 63 -12.91 -8.41 5.99
N ALA A 64 -13.45 -8.02 4.83
CA ALA A 64 -14.89 -7.81 4.68
C ALA A 64 -15.66 -9.15 4.58
N ASN A 65 -15.04 -10.19 4.01
CA ASN A 65 -15.64 -11.52 3.89
C ASN A 65 -14.64 -12.60 4.36
N PRO A 66 -14.30 -12.62 5.66
CA PRO A 66 -13.18 -13.41 6.16
C PRO A 66 -13.50 -14.90 6.20
N ASP A 67 -12.64 -15.70 5.58
CA ASP A 67 -12.64 -17.15 5.69
C ASP A 67 -11.64 -17.66 6.75
N GLN A 68 -11.40 -18.98 6.79
CA GLN A 68 -10.46 -19.58 7.75
C GLN A 68 -9.02 -19.12 7.52
N MET A 69 -8.59 -18.95 6.25
CA MET A 69 -7.25 -18.47 5.91
C MET A 69 -7.05 -17.03 6.37
N THR A 70 -8.06 -16.18 6.15
CA THR A 70 -8.10 -14.79 6.59
C THR A 70 -7.99 -14.70 8.12
N GLN A 71 -8.79 -15.48 8.85
CA GLN A 71 -8.74 -15.53 10.31
C GLN A 71 -7.37 -15.99 10.83
N ALA A 72 -6.77 -17.00 10.20
CA ALA A 72 -5.43 -17.48 10.52
C ALA A 72 -4.36 -16.40 10.29
N LEU A 73 -4.46 -15.66 9.18
CA LEU A 73 -3.56 -14.56 8.86
C LEU A 73 -3.65 -13.46 9.92
N PHE A 74 -4.85 -13.01 10.28
CA PHE A 74 -5.01 -12.00 11.33
C PHE A 74 -4.55 -12.49 12.71
N LYS A 75 -4.63 -13.79 12.99
CA LYS A 75 -4.04 -14.38 14.21
C LYS A 75 -2.51 -14.30 14.19
N ALA A 76 -1.87 -14.54 13.04
CA ALA A 76 -0.44 -14.33 12.86
C ALA A 76 -0.05 -12.85 13.03
N VAL A 77 -0.78 -11.93 12.39
CA VAL A 77 -0.59 -10.46 12.51
C VAL A 77 -0.64 -10.01 13.98
N ARG A 78 -1.65 -10.46 14.74
CA ARG A 78 -1.80 -10.13 16.18
C ARG A 78 -0.67 -10.71 17.03
N SER A 79 -0.16 -11.88 16.68
CA SER A 79 1.00 -12.50 17.37
C SER A 79 2.25 -11.64 17.21
N VAL A 80 2.53 -11.16 15.99
CA VAL A 80 3.62 -10.22 15.70
C VAL A 80 3.42 -8.92 16.45
N ALA A 81 2.20 -8.37 16.43
CA ALA A 81 1.86 -7.14 17.15
C ALA A 81 2.20 -7.25 18.64
N LYS A 82 1.81 -8.36 19.28
CA LYS A 82 2.13 -8.63 20.68
C LYS A 82 3.63 -8.78 20.93
N LYS A 83 4.35 -9.50 20.06
CA LYS A 83 5.80 -9.74 20.18
C LYS A 83 6.59 -8.44 20.13
N HIS A 84 6.22 -7.53 19.23
CA HIS A 84 6.94 -6.29 18.96
C HIS A 84 6.28 -5.04 19.56
N ARG A 85 5.23 -5.20 20.36
CA ARG A 85 4.47 -4.10 21.00
C ARG A 85 3.91 -3.09 20.00
N LEU A 86 3.45 -3.59 18.85
CA LEU A 86 2.80 -2.78 17.81
C LEU A 86 1.29 -2.67 18.08
N ALA A 87 0.64 -1.71 17.42
CA ALA A 87 -0.81 -1.68 17.31
C ALA A 87 -1.32 -2.99 16.67
N TRP A 88 -2.50 -3.47 17.06
CA TRP A 88 -3.03 -4.74 16.55
C TRP A 88 -3.32 -4.71 15.04
N GLU A 89 -3.50 -3.51 14.49
CA GLU A 89 -3.80 -3.24 13.08
C GLU A 89 -2.56 -2.69 12.34
N TRP A 90 -1.35 -2.95 12.84
CA TRP A 90 -0.09 -2.53 12.21
C TRP A 90 0.08 -3.05 10.77
N PHE A 91 -0.65 -4.10 10.42
CA PHE A 91 -0.72 -4.68 9.08
C PHE A 91 -2.19 -5.00 8.80
N ASN A 92 -2.84 -4.16 7.99
CA ASN A 92 -4.28 -4.18 7.82
C ASN A 92 -4.70 -3.99 6.36
N ASP A 93 -5.84 -4.56 6.02
CA ASP A 93 -6.40 -4.56 4.66
C ASP A 93 -7.72 -3.80 4.61
N SER A 94 -7.83 -2.65 5.29
CA SER A 94 -9.05 -1.84 5.43
C SER A 94 -10.02 -2.02 4.25
N ALA A 95 -11.00 -2.93 4.41
CA ALA A 95 -11.62 -3.57 3.25
C ALA A 95 -12.38 -2.59 2.34
N ASN A 96 -12.89 -1.50 2.92
CA ASN A 96 -13.48 -0.40 2.14
C ASN A 96 -12.42 0.33 1.29
N ALA A 97 -11.26 0.64 1.87
CA ALA A 97 -10.16 1.26 1.14
C ALA A 97 -9.57 0.32 0.08
N VAL A 98 -9.53 -0.98 0.34
CA VAL A 98 -9.04 -2.00 -0.60
C VAL A 98 -9.97 -2.14 -1.80
N ASN A 99 -11.29 -2.23 -1.58
CA ASN A 99 -12.25 -2.33 -2.68
C ASN A 99 -12.25 -1.06 -3.54
N ASP A 100 -12.28 0.11 -2.89
CA ASP A 100 -12.16 1.40 -3.59
C ASP A 100 -10.86 1.48 -4.41
N PHE A 101 -9.75 0.97 -3.87
CA PHE A 101 -8.45 0.99 -4.55
C PHE A 101 -8.41 0.03 -5.75
N ARG A 102 -8.93 -1.20 -5.60
CA ARG A 102 -8.98 -2.19 -6.69
C ARG A 102 -9.84 -1.71 -7.86
N ASP A 103 -10.96 -1.04 -7.58
CA ASP A 103 -11.83 -0.47 -8.61
C ASP A 103 -11.18 0.75 -9.28
N MET A 104 -10.51 1.59 -8.50
CA MET A 104 -9.82 2.79 -9.00
C MET A 104 -8.59 2.44 -9.86
N MET A 105 -7.82 1.43 -9.47
CA MET A 105 -6.57 1.04 -10.12
C MET A 105 -6.55 -0.48 -10.37
N PRO A 106 -7.20 -0.95 -11.46
CA PRO A 106 -7.41 -2.38 -11.69
C PRO A 106 -6.13 -3.15 -12.05
N GLN A 107 -5.10 -2.46 -12.56
CA GLN A 107 -3.82 -3.05 -12.92
C GLN A 107 -2.67 -2.22 -12.34
N PRO A 108 -2.45 -2.30 -11.02
CA PRO A 108 -1.37 -1.56 -10.38
C PRO A 108 -0.01 -2.10 -10.82
N GLU A 109 0.97 -1.21 -10.98
CA GLU A 109 2.36 -1.59 -11.14
C GLU A 109 2.96 -1.89 -9.77
N LEU A 110 3.54 -3.09 -9.64
CA LEU A 110 4.03 -3.63 -8.38
C LEU A 110 5.51 -4.00 -8.45
N GLU A 111 6.25 -3.70 -7.39
CA GLU A 111 7.68 -3.96 -7.26
C GLU A 111 7.95 -4.90 -6.07
N PRO A 112 8.90 -5.85 -6.15
CA PRO A 112 9.23 -6.70 -5.00
C PRO A 112 9.82 -5.90 -3.83
N TRP A 113 9.36 -6.18 -2.61
CA TRP A 113 9.94 -5.59 -1.39
C TRP A 113 10.48 -6.64 -0.42
N PHE A 114 9.67 -7.64 -0.09
CA PHE A 114 10.06 -8.70 0.83
C PHE A 114 9.65 -10.07 0.29
N GLU A 115 10.55 -11.04 0.41
CA GLU A 115 10.36 -12.42 -0.02
C GLU A 115 10.75 -13.36 1.12
N GLY A 116 9.75 -14.01 1.72
CA GLY A 116 9.90 -15.06 2.73
C GLY A 116 9.46 -16.43 2.23
N ASN A 117 9.37 -17.40 3.14
CA ASN A 117 8.91 -18.75 2.80
C ASN A 117 7.38 -18.82 2.65
N HIS A 118 6.64 -18.05 3.46
CA HIS A 118 5.19 -18.03 3.55
C HIS A 118 4.58 -16.65 3.27
N LEU A 119 5.39 -15.60 3.16
CA LEU A 119 4.95 -14.23 2.86
C LEU A 119 5.73 -13.65 1.69
N GLN A 120 5.04 -13.02 0.77
CA GLN A 120 5.59 -12.12 -0.24
C GLN A 120 4.91 -10.75 -0.11
N VAL A 121 5.73 -9.71 0.01
CA VAL A 121 5.28 -8.33 0.05
C VAL A 121 5.82 -7.58 -1.16
N LEU A 122 4.91 -7.01 -1.92
CA LEU A 122 5.18 -6.11 -3.02
C LEU A 122 4.93 -4.66 -2.58
N LEU A 123 5.46 -3.71 -3.34
CA LEU A 123 5.21 -2.28 -3.21
C LEU A 123 4.41 -1.80 -4.40
N LEU A 124 3.46 -0.92 -4.15
CA LEU A 124 2.90 -0.09 -5.21
C LEU A 124 4.01 0.81 -5.78
N SER A 125 4.17 0.86 -7.11
CA SER A 125 5.23 1.66 -7.74
C SER A 125 5.09 3.15 -7.41
N LYS A 126 6.18 3.93 -7.50
CA LYS A 126 6.13 5.39 -7.30
C LYS A 126 5.12 6.07 -8.22
N ARG A 127 4.97 5.57 -9.46
CA ARG A 127 4.01 6.10 -10.45
C ARG A 127 2.58 5.89 -9.96
N CYS A 128 2.24 4.69 -9.52
CA CYS A 128 0.93 4.39 -8.96
C CYS A 128 0.66 5.17 -7.66
N LEU A 129 1.66 5.34 -6.79
CA LEU A 129 1.56 6.15 -5.58
C LEU A 129 1.25 7.62 -5.88
N LEU A 130 1.93 8.21 -6.89
CA LEU A 130 1.65 9.57 -7.32
C LEU A 130 0.21 9.70 -7.84
N GLY A 131 -0.23 8.79 -8.71
CA GLY A 131 -1.59 8.79 -9.24
C GLY A 131 -2.65 8.75 -8.14
N MET A 132 -2.47 7.87 -7.14
CA MET A 132 -3.35 7.78 -5.97
C MET A 132 -3.37 9.08 -5.14
N LYS A 133 -2.22 9.74 -4.95
CA LYS A 133 -2.15 10.98 -4.16
C LYS A 133 -2.78 12.17 -4.89
N LEU A 134 -2.58 12.27 -6.21
CA LEU A 134 -3.22 13.28 -7.05
C LEU A 134 -4.76 13.13 -7.03
N MET A 135 -5.25 11.89 -7.08
CA MET A 135 -6.68 11.62 -6.92
C MET A 135 -7.18 11.98 -5.53
N ALA A 136 -6.41 11.73 -4.47
CA ALA A 136 -6.82 12.08 -3.12
C ALA A 136 -6.88 13.60 -2.87
N GLY A 137 -5.97 14.39 -3.48
CA GLY A 137 -5.97 15.85 -3.41
C GLY A 137 -5.92 16.45 -2.00
N ARG A 138 -5.31 15.74 -1.03
CA ARG A 138 -5.29 16.17 0.37
C ARG A 138 -4.01 16.95 0.66
N ARG A 139 -4.15 18.10 1.33
CA ARG A 139 -3.01 18.92 1.78
C ARG A 139 -1.91 18.19 2.55
N LYS A 140 -2.25 17.11 3.27
CA LYS A 140 -1.27 16.30 4.01
C LYS A 140 -0.36 15.46 3.10
N ASP A 141 -0.74 15.31 1.84
CA ASP A 141 -0.01 14.56 0.81
C ASP A 141 0.86 15.50 -0.06
N ASP A 142 0.76 16.83 0.07
CA ASP A 142 1.47 17.81 -0.78
C ASP A 142 2.97 17.55 -0.85
N GLN A 143 3.63 17.34 0.29
CA GLN A 143 5.06 17.02 0.34
C GLN A 143 5.39 15.67 -0.33
N ASP A 144 4.50 14.68 -0.20
CA ASP A 144 4.71 13.40 -0.88
C ASP A 144 4.55 13.55 -2.40
N ILE A 145 3.59 14.37 -2.85
CA ILE A 145 3.36 14.67 -4.25
C ILE A 145 4.57 15.38 -4.84
N GLU A 146 5.08 16.42 -4.17
CA GLU A 146 6.25 17.19 -4.61
C GLU A 146 7.46 16.29 -4.86
N VAL A 147 7.83 15.45 -3.89
CA VAL A 147 8.98 14.55 -4.03
C VAL A 147 8.73 13.48 -5.10
N LEU A 148 7.51 12.96 -5.22
CA LEU A 148 7.17 12.00 -6.27
C LEU A 148 7.22 12.62 -7.67
N LEU A 149 6.82 13.88 -7.83
CA LEU A 149 6.92 14.62 -9.09
C LEU A 149 8.39 14.81 -9.48
N GLU A 150 9.24 15.22 -8.53
CA GLU A 150 10.68 15.36 -8.74
C GLU A 150 11.35 14.03 -9.12
N ASP A 151 11.11 12.97 -8.33
CA ASP A 151 11.66 11.62 -8.57
C ASP A 151 11.26 11.05 -9.93
N LEU A 152 10.03 11.34 -10.39
CA LEU A 152 9.49 10.85 -11.65
C LEU A 152 9.72 11.80 -12.84
N GLN A 153 10.36 12.96 -12.60
CA GLN A 153 10.60 14.00 -13.60
C GLN A 153 9.32 14.46 -14.30
N ILE A 154 8.26 14.66 -13.51
CA ILE A 154 6.97 15.18 -13.98
C ILE A 154 6.92 16.66 -13.65
N GLU A 155 7.03 17.49 -14.69
CA GLU A 155 7.16 18.94 -14.58
C GLU A 155 5.91 19.67 -15.08
N THR A 156 5.00 18.97 -15.78
CA THR A 156 3.79 19.60 -16.33
C THR A 156 2.50 18.91 -15.91
N ARG A 157 1.44 19.71 -15.89
CA ARG A 157 0.06 19.28 -15.68
C ARG A 157 -0.35 18.13 -16.60
N GLU A 158 0.05 18.20 -17.87
CA GLU A 158 -0.28 17.20 -18.89
C GLU A 158 0.41 15.87 -18.62
N GLN A 159 1.66 15.90 -18.16
CA GLN A 159 2.39 14.69 -17.78
C GLN A 159 1.76 14.02 -16.56
N ALA A 160 1.37 14.82 -15.55
CA ALA A 160 0.66 14.32 -14.37
C ALA A 160 -0.71 13.72 -14.74
N GLN A 161 -1.48 14.40 -15.59
CA GLN A 161 -2.75 13.88 -16.11
C GLN A 161 -2.56 12.57 -16.89
N ALA A 162 -1.56 12.49 -17.76
CA ALA A 162 -1.27 11.29 -18.54
C ALA A 162 -0.90 10.10 -17.66
N LEU A 163 -0.17 10.34 -16.56
CA LEU A 163 0.11 9.30 -15.57
C LEU A 163 -1.18 8.82 -14.88
N VAL A 164 -2.06 9.73 -14.46
CA VAL A 164 -3.33 9.33 -13.84
C VAL A 164 -4.19 8.56 -14.83
N ASP A 165 -4.28 9.01 -16.08
CA ASP A 165 -5.05 8.34 -17.13
C ASP A 165 -4.56 6.92 -17.44
N GLN A 166 -3.26 6.66 -17.26
CA GLN A 166 -2.68 5.34 -17.44
C GLN A 166 -3.18 4.34 -16.40
N PHE A 167 -3.26 4.74 -15.13
CA PHE A 167 -3.53 3.82 -14.01
C PHE A 167 -4.96 3.90 -13.48
N ILE A 168 -5.64 5.04 -13.67
CA ILE A 168 -6.97 5.37 -13.16
C ILE A 168 -7.78 5.98 -14.33
N PRO A 169 -8.17 5.16 -15.33
CA PRO A 169 -8.76 5.66 -16.57
C PRO A 169 -10.22 6.12 -16.45
N ASP A 170 -10.89 5.84 -15.33
CA ASP A 170 -12.28 6.22 -15.10
C ASP A 170 -12.43 7.74 -14.93
N ARG A 171 -12.89 8.41 -15.98
CA ARG A 171 -13.12 9.86 -16.01
C ARG A 171 -14.17 10.32 -15.01
N GLN A 172 -15.22 9.54 -14.78
CA GLN A 172 -16.25 9.90 -13.81
C GLN A 172 -15.65 9.91 -12.40
N ARG A 173 -14.80 8.93 -12.09
CA ARG A 173 -14.05 8.91 -10.83
C ARG A 173 -13.11 10.10 -10.70
N GLN A 174 -12.33 10.42 -11.74
CA GLN A 174 -11.45 11.60 -11.76
C GLN A 174 -12.21 12.91 -11.49
N GLU A 175 -13.44 13.06 -12.01
CA GLU A 175 -14.28 14.22 -11.76
C GLU A 175 -14.80 14.28 -10.32
N ILE A 176 -15.30 13.15 -9.79
CA ILE A 176 -15.79 13.05 -8.40
C ILE A 176 -14.67 13.41 -7.41
N ASP A 177 -13.47 12.89 -7.65
CA ASP A 177 -12.28 13.14 -6.83
C ASP A 177 -11.63 14.50 -7.12
N LYS A 178 -12.19 15.27 -8.06
CA LYS A 178 -11.78 16.65 -8.41
C LYS A 178 -10.32 16.74 -8.86
N LEU A 179 -9.84 15.72 -9.59
CA LEU A 179 -8.46 15.65 -10.07
C LEU A 179 -8.02 16.94 -10.77
N SER A 180 -8.86 17.52 -11.65
CA SER A 180 -8.52 18.76 -12.36
C SER A 180 -8.13 19.87 -11.39
N ARG A 181 -8.88 20.02 -10.29
CA ARG A 181 -8.57 21.03 -9.28
C ARG A 181 -7.23 20.75 -8.61
N THR A 182 -6.95 19.49 -8.25
CA THR A 182 -5.65 19.13 -7.66
C THR A 182 -4.50 19.47 -8.60
N LEU A 183 -4.66 19.16 -9.90
CA LEU A 183 -3.64 19.46 -10.91
C LEU A 183 -3.45 20.97 -11.12
N ASP A 184 -4.54 21.74 -11.15
CA ASP A 184 -4.49 23.21 -11.32
C ASP A 184 -3.90 23.94 -10.08
N GLU A 185 -3.92 23.30 -8.90
CA GLU A 185 -3.28 23.83 -7.69
C GLU A 185 -1.77 23.52 -7.63
N LEU A 186 -1.29 22.50 -8.37
CA LEU A 186 0.09 22.04 -8.35
C LEU A 186 0.97 22.62 -9.49
N PHE A 187 0.39 22.94 -10.64
CA PHE A 187 1.08 23.40 -11.86
C PHE A 187 0.51 24.73 -12.35
#